data_AF-A0A961W988-F1
#
_entry.id   AF-A0A961W988-F1
#
_cell.length_a   1.000
_cell.length_b   1.000
_cell.length_c   1.000
_cell.angle_alpha   90.00
_cell.angle_beta   90.00
_cell.angle_gamma   90.00
#
_symmetry.space_group_name_H-M   'P 1'
#
loop_
_entity.id
_entity.type
_entity.pdbx_description
1 polymer ?
#
loop_
_entity_poly.entity_id
_entity_poly.type
_entity_poly.pdbx_seq_one_letter_code
_entity_poly.pdbx_strand_id
1 'polypeptide(L)'
;ATSRNTVRSRSRTGKPTRQLQSAWSDAWGASDAPDPLPMPLQGLLSRPPMAKVDKLAESGHAGAKDLAAYFVGQGVGLMNTEQSTRSVVYEFMEDYAAAVERLSKTLAD
;
A
#
# COMPACT_ATOMS: atom_id res chain seq x y z
N ALA A 1 1.14 -6.50 -7.33
CA ALA A 1 0.48 -6.82 -6.04
C ALA A 1 -1.01 -7.00 -6.26
N THR A 2 -1.72 -7.79 -5.46
CA THR A 2 -3.20 -7.90 -5.56
C THR A 2 -3.89 -7.09 -4.45
N SER A 3 -5.20 -6.85 -4.56
CA SER A 3 -5.99 -6.17 -3.52
C SER A 3 -5.96 -6.87 -2.16
N ARG A 4 -5.63 -8.18 -2.14
CA ARG A 4 -5.48 -8.98 -0.92
C ARG A 4 -4.12 -8.84 -0.26
N ASN A 5 -3.11 -8.31 -0.96
CA ASN A 5 -1.74 -8.23 -0.47
C ASN A 5 -1.52 -6.98 0.42
N THR A 6 -2.55 -6.50 1.12
CA THR A 6 -2.40 -5.39 2.08
C THR A 6 -2.83 -5.83 3.47
N VAL A 7 -2.10 -5.37 4.47
CA VAL A 7 -2.37 -5.65 5.88
C VAL A 7 -2.47 -4.39 6.70
N ARG A 8 -3.19 -4.48 7.82
CA ARG A 8 -3.20 -3.43 8.84
C ARG A 8 -2.17 -3.79 9.90
N SER A 9 -1.11 -2.99 10.02
CA SER A 9 -0.04 -3.23 11.00
C SER A 9 0.35 -1.95 11.75
N ARG A 10 0.82 -2.13 12.98
CA ARG A 10 1.41 -1.08 13.83
C ARG A 10 2.93 -1.02 13.70
N SER A 11 3.58 -1.98 13.04
CA SER A 11 5.04 -2.17 13.01
C SER A 11 5.86 -0.95 12.59
N ARG A 12 5.34 -0.12 11.68
CA ARG A 12 6.04 1.07 11.17
C ARG A 12 5.90 2.30 12.08
N THR A 13 4.78 2.47 12.79
CA THR A 13 4.44 3.78 13.39
C THR A 13 3.90 3.71 14.81
N GLY A 14 3.55 2.53 15.28
CA GLY A 14 2.86 2.32 16.56
C GLY A 14 1.36 2.55 16.51
N LYS A 15 0.83 3.16 15.43
CA LYS A 15 -0.60 3.24 15.13
C LYS A 15 -0.98 2.30 13.97
N PRO A 16 -2.23 1.81 13.90
CA PRO A 16 -2.66 0.98 12.79
C PRO A 16 -2.55 1.74 11.47
N THR A 17 -1.80 1.18 10.52
CA THR A 17 -1.63 1.71 9.16
C THR A 17 -1.84 0.59 8.16
N ARG A 18 -2.41 0.91 7.00
CA ARG A 18 -2.51 -0.07 5.91
C ARG A 18 -1.24 -0.01 5.07
N GLN A 19 -0.65 -1.18 4.87
CA GLN A 19 0.64 -1.34 4.20
C GLN A 19 0.53 -2.49 3.20
N LEU A 20 1.36 -2.47 2.17
CA LEU A 20 1.63 -3.64 1.35
C LEU A 20 2.28 -4.69 2.26
N GLN A 21 1.81 -5.93 2.17
CA GLN A 21 2.42 -7.05 2.91
C GLN A 21 3.88 -7.20 2.48
N SER A 22 4.78 -7.28 3.47
CA SER A 22 6.21 -7.49 3.27
C SER A 22 6.78 -8.38 4.37
N ALA A 23 8.02 -8.85 4.17
CA ALA A 23 8.73 -9.62 5.18
C ALA A 23 8.87 -8.87 6.52
N TRP A 24 8.87 -7.53 6.48
CA TRP A 24 8.85 -6.70 7.69
C TRP A 24 7.52 -6.81 8.45
N SER A 25 6.37 -6.69 7.77
CA SER A 25 5.08 -6.81 8.46
C SER A 25 4.81 -8.23 8.95
N ASP A 26 5.30 -9.25 8.24
CA ASP A 26 5.25 -10.65 8.69
C ASP A 26 6.08 -10.88 9.95
N ALA A 27 7.32 -10.39 9.98
CA ALA A 27 8.19 -10.54 11.15
C ALA A 27 7.60 -9.88 12.41
N TRP A 28 6.98 -8.71 12.28
CA TRP A 28 6.29 -8.05 13.39
C TRP A 28 4.93 -8.66 13.75
N GLY A 29 4.38 -9.53 12.88
CA GLY A 29 3.14 -10.25 13.11
C GLY A 29 3.34 -11.67 13.65
N ALA A 30 4.58 -12.12 13.80
CA ALA A 30 4.90 -13.44 14.35
C ALA A 30 4.48 -13.53 15.83
N SER A 31 4.16 -14.74 16.29
CA SER A 31 3.66 -14.97 17.66
C SER A 31 4.68 -14.67 18.76
N ASP A 32 5.96 -14.71 18.43
CA ASP A 32 7.11 -14.41 19.30
C ASP A 32 7.63 -12.98 19.12
N ALA A 33 7.03 -12.19 18.22
CA ALA A 33 7.41 -10.81 18.01
C ALA A 33 6.97 -9.93 19.19
N PRO A 34 7.78 -8.92 19.56
CA PRO A 34 7.36 -7.95 20.56
C PRO A 34 6.20 -7.10 20.04
N ASP A 35 5.33 -6.67 20.95
CA ASP A 35 4.28 -5.71 20.62
C ASP A 35 4.90 -4.39 20.14
N PRO A 36 4.46 -3.84 18.99
CA PRO A 36 4.90 -2.53 18.54
C PRO A 36 4.60 -1.45 19.59
N LEU A 37 5.60 -0.62 19.88
CA LEU A 37 5.47 0.50 20.81
C LEU A 37 4.34 1.45 20.34
N PRO A 38 3.70 2.21 21.25
CA PRO A 38 2.75 3.24 20.85
C PRO A 38 3.47 4.35 20.06
N MET A 39 2.70 5.06 19.24
CA MET A 39 3.19 6.30 18.62
C MET A 39 3.54 7.32 19.72
N PRO A 40 4.68 8.05 19.61
CA PRO A 40 5.63 8.09 18.49
C PRO A 40 6.82 7.13 18.61
N LEU A 41 6.94 6.39 19.70
CA LEU A 41 8.16 5.64 20.06
C LEU A 41 8.53 4.58 19.01
N GLN A 42 7.55 3.88 18.45
CA GLN A 42 7.83 2.88 17.40
C GLN A 42 8.52 3.50 16.18
N GLY A 43 8.18 4.76 15.85
CA GLY A 43 8.81 5.47 14.75
C GLY A 43 10.30 5.74 14.98
N LEU A 44 10.74 5.85 16.23
CA LEU A 44 12.15 6.03 16.56
C LEU A 44 12.97 4.77 16.25
N LEU A 45 12.37 3.59 16.40
CA LEU A 45 12.99 2.30 16.08
C LEU A 45 12.90 1.98 14.59
N SER A 46 11.74 2.21 13.98
CA SER A 46 11.46 1.74 12.61
C SER A 46 12.02 2.65 11.53
N ARG A 47 12.06 3.98 11.73
CA ARG A 47 12.41 4.92 10.65
C ARG A 47 13.85 4.79 10.16
N PRO A 48 14.90 4.75 11.02
CA PRO A 48 16.27 4.64 10.55
C PRO A 48 16.56 3.39 9.69
N PRO A 49 16.21 2.16 10.11
CA PRO A 49 16.44 0.98 9.28
C PRO A 49 15.57 1.00 8.01
N MET A 50 14.34 1.49 8.09
CA MET A 50 13.46 1.58 6.92
C MET A 50 13.96 2.56 5.86
N ALA A 51 14.52 3.70 6.24
CA ALA A 51 15.13 4.62 5.27
C ALA A 51 16.26 3.96 4.48
N LYS A 52 17.06 3.09 5.13
CA LYS A 52 18.10 2.31 4.45
C LYS A 52 17.51 1.23 3.53
N VAL A 53 16.48 0.52 3.99
CA VAL A 53 15.77 -0.49 3.20
C VAL A 53 15.17 0.14 1.95
N ASP A 54 14.45 1.26 2.09
CA ASP A 54 13.79 1.95 0.98
C ASP A 54 14.82 2.36 -0.10
N LYS A 55 15.95 2.96 0.31
CA LYS A 55 17.04 3.34 -0.61
C LYS A 55 17.66 2.14 -1.35
N LEU A 56 17.86 1.02 -0.65
CA LEU A 56 18.42 -0.19 -1.27
C LEU A 56 17.42 -0.89 -2.20
N ALA A 57 16.13 -0.85 -1.87
CA ALA A 57 15.08 -1.40 -2.71
C ALA A 57 14.98 -0.64 -4.04
N GLU A 58 15.08 0.70 -3.98
CA GLU A 58 15.14 1.59 -5.15
C GLU A 58 16.35 1.27 -6.04
N SER A 59 17.50 0.94 -5.46
CA SER A 59 18.70 0.54 -6.20
C SER A 59 18.69 -0.92 -6.68
N GLY A 60 17.58 -1.64 -6.51
CA GLY A 60 17.41 -3.01 -7.03
C GLY A 60 17.79 -4.16 -6.08
N HIS A 61 18.17 -3.89 -4.82
CA HIS A 61 18.59 -4.95 -3.89
C HIS A 61 17.41 -5.88 -3.52
N ALA A 62 17.52 -7.17 -3.87
CA ALA A 62 16.43 -8.15 -3.73
C ALA A 62 15.85 -8.24 -2.31
N GLY A 63 16.68 -8.52 -1.30
CA GLY A 63 16.19 -8.62 0.08
C GLY A 63 15.68 -7.31 0.68
N ALA A 64 16.02 -6.17 0.09
CA ALA A 64 15.49 -4.88 0.53
C ALA A 64 14.09 -4.66 -0.04
N LYS A 65 13.83 -5.11 -1.28
CA LYS A 65 12.49 -5.13 -1.87
C LYS A 65 11.53 -6.00 -1.07
N ASP A 66 12.00 -7.14 -0.55
CA ASP A 66 11.18 -8.03 0.28
C ASP A 66 10.82 -7.42 1.64
N LEU A 67 11.73 -6.61 2.21
CA LEU A 67 11.52 -5.92 3.49
C LEU A 67 10.71 -4.63 3.36
N ALA A 68 10.76 -3.97 2.20
CA ALA A 68 10.13 -2.67 1.97
C ALA A 68 8.63 -2.70 2.30
N ALA A 69 8.18 -1.79 3.16
CA ALA A 69 6.82 -1.73 3.68
C ALA A 69 6.16 -0.40 3.30
N TYR A 70 5.52 -0.38 2.12
CA TYR A 70 4.89 0.81 1.57
C TYR A 70 3.46 0.99 2.08
N PHE A 71 3.08 2.24 2.40
CA PHE A 71 1.70 2.56 2.75
C PHE A 71 0.83 2.61 1.49
N VAL A 72 -0.09 1.66 1.35
CA VAL A 72 -0.99 1.57 0.20
C VAL A 72 -2.38 1.09 0.63
N GLY A 73 -3.39 1.49 -0.14
CA GLY A 73 -4.75 0.96 -0.03
C GLY A 73 -4.93 -0.34 -0.82
N GLN A 74 -6.08 -0.99 -0.65
CA GLN A 74 -6.44 -2.19 -1.43
C GLN A 74 -6.61 -1.90 -2.93
N GLY A 75 -6.81 -0.62 -3.30
CA GLY A 75 -6.82 -0.18 -4.70
C GLY A 75 -5.50 -0.45 -5.45
N VAL A 76 -4.41 -0.78 -4.75
CA VAL A 76 -3.14 -1.20 -5.40
C VAL A 76 -3.32 -2.37 -6.36
N GLY A 77 -4.31 -3.23 -6.15
CA GLY A 77 -4.61 -4.34 -7.08
C GLY A 77 -5.22 -3.90 -8.42
N LEU A 78 -5.67 -2.65 -8.53
CA LEU A 78 -6.17 -2.05 -9.77
C LEU A 78 -5.06 -1.31 -10.54
N MET A 79 -3.93 -1.05 -9.89
CA MET A 79 -2.81 -0.29 -10.45
C MET A 79 -1.85 -1.23 -11.19
N ASN A 80 -1.90 -1.22 -12.52
CA ASN A 80 -1.12 -2.15 -13.35
C ASN A 80 -0.11 -1.45 -14.28
N THR A 81 -0.25 -0.15 -14.47
CA THR A 81 0.59 0.65 -15.38
C THR A 81 0.92 1.98 -14.75
N GLU A 82 2.10 2.50 -15.04
CA GLU A 82 2.43 3.88 -14.71
C GLU A 82 1.71 4.83 -15.66
N GLN A 83 1.05 5.86 -15.11
CA GLN A 83 0.25 6.80 -15.87
C GLN A 83 0.46 8.21 -15.33
N SER A 84 0.29 9.19 -16.22
CA SER A 84 0.29 10.59 -15.81
C SER A 84 -0.96 10.90 -14.97
N THR A 85 -0.84 11.82 -14.01
CA THR A 85 -1.99 12.31 -13.23
C THR A 85 -3.11 12.82 -14.13
N ARG A 86 -2.76 13.45 -15.26
CA ARG A 86 -3.72 13.93 -16.26
C ARG A 86 -4.54 12.75 -16.81
N SER A 87 -3.87 11.70 -17.30
CA SER A 87 -4.52 10.52 -17.86
C SER A 87 -5.48 9.88 -16.85
N VAL A 88 -5.03 9.68 -15.61
CA VAL A 88 -5.85 9.09 -14.54
C VAL A 88 -7.14 9.89 -14.31
N VAL A 89 -7.06 11.22 -14.29
CA VAL A 89 -8.23 12.08 -14.07
C VAL A 89 -9.18 12.06 -15.27
N TYR A 90 -8.65 12.08 -16.50
CA TYR A 90 -9.46 11.98 -17.71
C TYR A 90 -10.19 10.64 -17.80
N GLU A 91 -9.49 9.53 -17.59
CA GLU A 91 -10.06 8.19 -17.59
C GLU A 91 -11.17 8.06 -16.53
N PHE A 92 -10.98 8.65 -15.33
CA PHE A 92 -12.04 8.69 -14.32
C PHE A 92 -13.31 9.37 -14.85
N MET A 93 -13.18 10.55 -15.47
CA MET A 93 -14.32 11.32 -15.99
C MET A 93 -15.07 10.54 -17.08
N GLU A 94 -14.32 9.91 -17.99
CA GLU A 94 -14.88 9.10 -19.08
C GLU A 94 -15.59 7.85 -18.54
N ASP A 95 -14.95 7.10 -17.64
CA ASP A 95 -15.52 5.91 -17.02
C ASP A 95 -16.81 6.22 -16.24
N TYR A 96 -16.83 7.35 -15.53
CA TYR A 96 -18.02 7.82 -14.83
C TYR A 96 -19.17 8.10 -15.79
N ALA A 97 -18.93 8.87 -16.86
CA ALA A 97 -19.94 9.20 -17.84
C ALA A 97 -20.52 7.93 -18.50
N ALA A 98 -19.63 7.02 -18.94
CA ALA A 98 -20.02 5.75 -19.53
C ALA A 98 -20.83 4.87 -18.56
N ALA A 99 -20.45 4.82 -17.27
CA ALA A 99 -21.17 4.06 -16.25
C ALA A 99 -22.58 4.61 -16.00
N VAL A 100 -22.75 5.94 -15.94
CA VAL A 100 -24.05 6.60 -15.75
C VAL A 100 -24.96 6.39 -16.96
N GLU A 101 -24.44 6.52 -18.19
CA GLU A 101 -25.21 6.26 -19.41
C GLU A 101 -25.70 4.81 -19.46
N ARG A 102 -24.82 3.85 -19.14
CA ARG A 102 -25.16 2.43 -19.09
C ARG A 102 -26.24 2.15 -18.04
N LEU A 103 -26.12 2.71 -16.84
CA LEU A 103 -27.13 2.55 -15.79
C LEU A 103 -28.48 3.14 -16.20
N SER A 104 -28.47 4.33 -16.78
CA SER A 104 -29.70 5.00 -17.25
C SER A 104 -30.45 4.17 -18.28
N LYS A 105 -29.72 3.54 -19.22
CA LYS A 105 -30.31 2.64 -20.22
C LYS A 105 -30.99 1.42 -19.58
N THR A 106 -30.40 0.83 -18.54
CA THR A 106 -30.99 -0.32 -17.85
C THR A 106 -32.24 0.01 -17.02
N LEU A 107 -32.47 1.29 -16.72
CA LEU A 107 -33.63 1.76 -15.95
C LEU A 107 -34.79 2.26 -16.83
N ALA A 108 -34.55 2.42 -18.14
CA ALA A 108 -35.54 2.91 -19.10
C ALA A 108 -36.36 1.77 -19.74
N ASP A 109 -35.97 0.51 -19.50
CA ASP A 109 -36.73 -0.71 -19.76
C ASP A 109 -37.53 -1.13 -18.51
#